data_AF-A0A2M7EJF8-F1
#
_entry.id   AF-A0A2M7EJF8-F1
#
_cell.length_a   1.000
_cell.length_b   1.000
_cell.length_c   1.000
_cell.angle_alpha   90.00
_cell.angle_beta   90.00
_cell.angle_gamma   90.00
#
_symmetry.space_group_name_H-M   'P 1'
#
loop_
_entity.id
_entity.type
_entity.pdbx_description
1 polymer ?
#
loop_
_entity_poly.entity_id
_entity_poly.type
_entity_poly.pdbx_seq_one_letter_code
_entity_poly.pdbx_strand_id
1 'polypeptide(L)'
;MGSQKNIKLLAWFNFFTDFKLYSAIAILYFVHVTGSLALGMSIYSIASISDALFEVPTGILSDMVGRKNTIVLGSIASVAYALCYALGGSYLMLALGAVFQGLSVAFYSGNNDALLHDSLKESGNEKKFHTYLGKLSSLFQLALALGAV
;
A
#
# COMPACT_ATOMS: atom_id res chain seq x y z
N MET A 1 -5.54 25.89 5.66
CA MET A 1 -4.54 25.22 6.55
C MET A 1 -4.55 23.69 6.47
N GLY A 2 -5.61 23.03 5.99
CA GLY A 2 -5.66 21.55 5.87
C GLY A 2 -4.78 20.94 4.77
N SER A 3 -4.66 21.59 3.62
CA SER A 3 -3.96 21.05 2.43
C SER A 3 -2.46 20.75 2.65
N GLN A 4 -1.68 21.69 3.21
CA GLN A 4 -0.25 21.48 3.51
C GLN A 4 -0.01 20.37 4.56
N LYS A 5 -0.95 20.21 5.50
CA LYS A 5 -0.89 19.14 6.50
C LYS A 5 -1.13 17.77 5.86
N ASN A 6 -2.08 17.67 4.91
CA ASN A 6 -2.34 16.43 4.17
C ASN A 6 -1.11 15.97 3.38
N ILE A 7 -0.42 16.89 2.69
CA ILE A 7 0.78 16.55 1.91
C ILE A 7 1.90 15.99 2.81
N LYS A 8 2.13 16.60 3.98
CA LYS A 8 3.10 16.09 4.96
C LYS A 8 2.69 14.72 5.52
N LEU A 9 1.41 14.55 5.85
CA LEU A 9 0.88 13.27 6.34
C LEU A 9 1.02 12.17 5.27
N LEU A 10 0.72 12.49 4.02
CA LEU A 10 0.87 11.57 2.89
C LEU A 10 2.34 11.15 2.68
N ALA A 11 3.28 12.08 2.86
CA ALA A 11 4.71 11.78 2.79
C ALA A 11 5.15 10.75 3.84
N TRP A 12 4.76 10.96 5.10
CA TRP A 12 5.04 10.02 6.18
C TRP A 12 4.31 8.69 5.98
N PHE A 13 3.06 8.75 5.55
CA PHE A 13 2.25 7.58 5.28
C PHE A 13 2.90 6.67 4.23
N ASN A 14 3.34 7.22 3.10
CA ASN A 14 4.07 6.45 2.08
C ASN A 14 5.35 5.86 2.68
N PHE A 15 6.14 6.66 3.39
CA PHE A 15 7.37 6.17 4.02
C PHE A 15 7.12 4.94 4.91
N PHE A 16 6.17 5.01 5.84
CA PHE A 16 5.90 3.89 6.76
C PHE A 16 5.22 2.70 6.07
N THR A 17 4.43 2.95 5.03
CA THR A 17 3.77 1.88 4.27
C THR A 17 4.79 1.09 3.45
N ASP A 18 5.83 1.76 2.93
CA ASP A 18 6.83 1.15 2.06
C ASP A 18 8.09 0.68 2.79
N PHE A 19 8.29 1.11 4.03
CA PHE A 19 9.35 0.62 4.90
C PHE A 19 9.05 -0.80 5.44
N LYS A 20 9.11 -1.80 4.55
CA LYS A 20 8.81 -3.22 4.85
C LYS A 20 10.09 -4.04 4.97
N LEU A 21 10.67 -4.11 6.17
CA LEU A 21 11.90 -4.89 6.47
C LEU A 21 11.78 -6.38 6.14
N TYR A 22 10.57 -6.95 6.22
CA TYR A 22 10.37 -8.37 5.94
C TYR A 22 10.38 -8.69 4.43
N SER A 23 10.31 -7.70 3.55
CA SER A 23 10.11 -7.90 2.11
C SER A 23 11.21 -8.75 1.46
N ALA A 24 12.47 -8.56 1.85
CA ALA A 24 13.61 -9.32 1.35
C ALA A 24 13.59 -10.80 1.76
N ILE A 25 13.06 -11.09 2.96
CA ILE A 25 12.99 -12.45 3.51
C ILE A 25 11.62 -13.12 3.33
N ALA A 26 10.63 -12.38 2.83
CA ALA A 26 9.23 -12.83 2.75
C ALA A 26 9.10 -14.14 1.96
N ILE A 27 9.76 -14.24 0.80
CA ILE A 27 9.72 -15.47 0.00
C ILE A 27 10.34 -16.66 0.74
N LEU A 28 11.45 -16.46 1.45
CA LEU A 28 12.09 -17.52 2.23
C LEU A 28 11.14 -18.03 3.32
N TYR A 29 10.45 -17.10 4.00
CA TYR A 29 9.43 -17.43 4.99
C TYR A 29 8.22 -18.16 4.37
N PHE A 30 7.69 -17.70 3.24
CA PHE A 30 6.56 -18.36 2.58
C PHE A 30 6.92 -19.77 2.11
N VAL A 31 8.13 -19.96 1.58
CA VAL A 31 8.63 -21.29 1.22
C VAL A 31 8.82 -22.16 2.46
N HIS A 32 9.30 -21.59 3.57
CA HIS A 32 9.42 -22.33 4.84
C HIS A 32 8.06 -22.83 5.35
N VAL A 33 7.02 -21.99 5.31
CA VAL A 33 5.67 -22.36 5.74
C VAL A 33 4.99 -23.36 4.78
N THR A 34 5.23 -23.22 3.48
CA THR A 34 4.52 -24.02 2.46
C THR A 34 5.26 -25.29 2.03
N GLY A 35 6.57 -25.38 2.29
CA GLY A 35 7.44 -26.46 1.82
C GLY A 35 7.66 -26.48 0.29
N SER A 36 7.19 -25.47 -0.45
CA SER A 36 7.25 -25.45 -1.92
C SER A 36 7.47 -24.04 -2.44
N LEU A 37 8.43 -23.88 -3.35
CA LEU A 37 8.66 -22.61 -4.03
C LEU A 37 7.42 -22.15 -4.82
N ALA A 38 6.71 -23.09 -5.46
CA ALA A 38 5.51 -22.77 -6.24
C ALA A 38 4.39 -22.21 -5.35
N LEU A 39 4.15 -22.82 -4.18
CA LEU A 39 3.15 -22.32 -3.23
C LEU A 39 3.61 -21.04 -2.53
N GLY A 40 4.91 -20.87 -2.25
CA GLY A 40 5.42 -19.60 -1.74
C GLY A 40 5.23 -18.45 -2.73
N MET A 41 5.50 -18.69 -4.02
CA MET A 41 5.31 -17.71 -5.08
C MET A 41 3.84 -17.42 -5.38
N SER A 42 2.94 -18.40 -5.24
CA SER A 42 1.51 -18.18 -5.47
C SER A 42 0.91 -17.14 -4.52
N ILE A 43 1.49 -16.94 -3.33
CA ILE A 43 1.09 -15.86 -2.39
C ILE A 43 1.22 -14.48 -3.06
N TYR A 44 2.32 -14.22 -3.77
CA TYR A 44 2.48 -12.97 -4.53
C TYR A 44 1.46 -12.87 -5.66
N SER A 45 1.20 -13.96 -6.38
CA SER A 45 0.20 -13.99 -7.44
C SER A 45 -1.21 -13.71 -6.92
N ILE A 46 -1.58 -14.29 -5.77
CA ILE A 46 -2.88 -14.04 -5.11
C ILE A 46 -2.99 -12.57 -4.73
N ALA A 47 -1.93 -11.96 -4.20
CA ALA A 47 -1.91 -10.55 -3.86
C ALA A 47 -2.12 -9.66 -5.10
N SER A 48 -1.40 -9.93 -6.19
CA SER A 48 -1.54 -9.19 -7.45
C SER A 48 -2.93 -9.35 -8.10
N ILE A 49 -3.50 -10.55 -8.08
CA ILE A 49 -4.86 -10.79 -8.58
C ILE A 49 -5.87 -10.05 -7.71
N SER A 50 -5.71 -10.11 -6.38
CA SER A 50 -6.61 -9.43 -5.45
C SER A 50 -6.57 -7.92 -5.64
N ASP A 51 -5.39 -7.33 -5.81
CA ASP A 51 -5.21 -5.91 -6.14
C ASP A 51 -6.01 -5.53 -7.40
N ALA A 52 -5.77 -6.23 -8.51
CA ALA A 52 -6.47 -5.98 -9.76
C ALA A 52 -8.01 -6.13 -9.65
N LEU A 53 -8.49 -7.11 -8.85
CA LEU A 53 -9.93 -7.30 -8.61
C LEU A 53 -10.53 -6.17 -7.78
N PHE A 54 -9.78 -5.62 -6.83
CA PHE A 54 -10.26 -4.58 -5.91
C PHE A 54 -10.03 -3.16 -6.42
N GLU A 55 -9.18 -2.93 -7.42
CA GLU A 55 -8.87 -1.60 -7.95
C GLU A 55 -10.12 -0.79 -8.33
N VAL A 56 -11.01 -1.36 -9.15
CA VAL A 56 -12.25 -0.67 -9.57
C VAL A 56 -13.23 -0.46 -8.39
N PRO A 57 -13.59 -1.49 -7.59
CA PRO A 57 -14.46 -1.30 -6.43
C PRO A 57 -13.95 -0.27 -5.42
N THR A 58 -12.66 -0.29 -5.11
CA THR A 58 -12.05 0.62 -4.13
C THR A 58 -11.96 2.05 -4.66
N GLY A 59 -11.75 2.23 -5.97
CA GLY A 59 -11.85 3.52 -6.64
C GLY A 59 -13.23 4.14 -6.52
N ILE A 60 -14.29 3.37 -6.83
CA ILE A 60 -15.69 3.82 -6.68
C ILE A 60 -15.98 4.17 -5.22
N LEU A 61 -15.58 3.30 -4.28
CA LEU A 61 -15.76 3.58 -2.84
C LEU A 61 -15.09 4.89 -2.46
N SER A 62 -13.90 5.15 -2.99
CA SER A 62 -13.17 6.38 -2.71
C SER A 62 -13.84 7.64 -3.18
N ASP A 63 -14.54 7.58 -4.31
CA ASP A 63 -15.28 8.73 -4.82
C ASP A 63 -16.51 9.01 -3.94
N MET A 64 -17.07 7.98 -3.29
CA MET A 64 -18.22 8.08 -2.40
C MET A 64 -17.88 8.52 -0.97
N VAL A 65 -16.88 7.91 -0.34
CA VAL A 65 -16.53 8.14 1.08
C VAL A 65 -15.37 9.12 1.27
N GLY A 66 -14.73 9.53 0.18
CA GLY A 66 -13.62 10.47 0.15
C GLY A 66 -12.24 9.83 0.33
N ARG A 67 -11.24 10.41 -0.34
CA ARG A 67 -9.85 9.90 -0.44
C ARG A 67 -9.21 9.55 0.90
N LYS A 68 -9.40 10.42 1.91
CA LYS A 68 -8.80 10.25 3.25
C LYS A 68 -9.32 9.00 3.96
N ASN A 69 -10.63 8.75 3.92
CA ASN A 69 -11.24 7.61 4.59
C ASN A 69 -10.80 6.31 3.92
N THR A 70 -10.69 6.31 2.59
CA THR A 70 -10.19 5.17 1.83
C THR A 70 -8.74 4.81 2.18
N ILE A 71 -7.86 5.81 2.35
CA ILE A 71 -6.47 5.57 2.79
C ILE A 71 -6.45 4.94 4.19
N VAL A 72 -7.36 5.36 5.09
CA VAL A 72 -7.48 4.75 6.42
C VAL A 72 -7.97 3.30 6.32
N LEU A 73 -8.94 2.99 5.46
CA LEU A 73 -9.37 1.61 5.20
C LEU A 73 -8.24 0.75 4.64
N GLY A 74 -7.46 1.27 3.71
CA GLY A 74 -6.25 0.62 3.20
C GLY A 74 -5.23 0.35 4.30
N SER A 75 -5.09 1.27 5.27
CA SER A 75 -4.21 1.11 6.43
C SER A 75 -4.69 0.00 7.36
N ILE A 76 -6.00 -0.12 7.57
CA ILE A 76 -6.56 -1.23 8.35
C ILE A 76 -6.31 -2.57 7.65
N ALA A 77 -6.51 -2.63 6.33
CA ALA A 77 -6.17 -3.80 5.52
C ALA A 77 -4.66 -4.11 5.56
N SER A 78 -3.80 -3.09 5.67
CA SER A 78 -2.35 -3.28 5.74
C SER A 78 -1.93 -3.97 7.03
N VAL A 79 -2.49 -3.53 8.17
CA VAL A 79 -2.29 -4.19 9.45
C VAL A 79 -2.84 -5.61 9.42
N ALA A 80 -4.02 -5.82 8.82
CA ALA A 80 -4.62 -7.16 8.71
C ALA A 80 -3.73 -8.14 7.94
N TYR A 81 -3.17 -7.76 6.78
CA TYR A 81 -2.26 -8.66 6.07
C TYR A 81 -0.97 -8.89 6.85
N ALA A 82 -0.43 -7.86 7.51
CA ALA A 82 0.81 -7.98 8.26
C ALA A 82 0.65 -8.99 9.42
N LEU A 83 -0.50 -8.94 10.10
CA LEU A 83 -0.86 -9.93 11.13
C LEU A 83 -1.03 -11.33 10.54
N CYS A 84 -1.67 -11.46 9.37
CA CYS A 84 -1.80 -12.75 8.70
C CYS A 84 -0.46 -13.35 8.32
N TYR A 85 0.50 -12.55 7.83
CA TYR A 85 1.85 -13.02 7.53
C TYR A 85 2.65 -13.33 8.79
N ALA A 86 2.58 -12.49 9.82
CA ALA A 86 3.33 -12.67 11.06
C ALA A 86 2.86 -13.90 11.87
N LEU A 87 1.54 -14.16 11.90
CA LEU A 87 0.95 -15.29 12.60
C LEU A 87 0.73 -16.51 11.69
N GLY A 88 1.07 -16.38 10.40
CA GLY A 88 0.72 -17.32 9.34
C GLY A 88 1.53 -18.60 9.36
N GLY A 89 1.12 -19.59 10.16
CA GLY A 89 1.72 -20.93 10.18
C GLY A 89 1.19 -21.88 9.10
N SER A 90 0.37 -21.42 8.15
CA SER A 90 -0.22 -22.26 7.10
C SER A 90 -0.43 -21.51 5.80
N TYR A 91 -0.48 -22.24 4.68
CA TYR A 91 -0.71 -21.68 3.35
C TYR A 91 -2.01 -20.86 3.27
N LEU A 92 -3.10 -21.32 3.90
CA LEU A 92 -4.38 -20.62 3.88
C LEU A 92 -4.31 -19.26 4.59
N MET A 93 -3.58 -19.17 5.69
CA MET A 93 -3.39 -17.90 6.40
C MET A 93 -2.54 -16.94 5.59
N LEU A 94 -1.51 -17.45 4.90
CA LEU A 94 -0.72 -16.66 3.95
C LEU A 94 -1.57 -16.19 2.76
N ALA A 95 -2.42 -17.06 2.20
CA ALA A 95 -3.31 -16.69 1.10
C ALA A 95 -4.34 -15.62 1.51
N LEU A 96 -4.89 -15.72 2.72
CA LEU A 96 -5.76 -14.68 3.28
C LEU A 96 -5.01 -13.36 3.47
N GLY A 97 -3.77 -13.43 3.98
CA GLY A 97 -2.87 -12.28 4.04
C GLY A 97 -2.65 -11.64 2.67
N ALA A 98 -2.40 -12.45 1.64
CA ALA A 98 -2.23 -11.95 0.27
C ALA A 98 -3.48 -11.23 -0.26
N VAL A 99 -4.69 -11.72 0.04
CA VAL A 99 -5.94 -11.03 -0.31
C VAL A 99 -6.02 -9.66 0.37
N PHE A 100 -5.74 -9.58 1.67
CA PHE A 100 -5.70 -8.30 2.39
C PHE A 100 -4.58 -7.38 1.90
N GLN A 101 -3.44 -7.94 1.48
CA GLN A 101 -2.36 -7.18 0.87
C GLN A 101 -2.83 -6.53 -0.43
N GLY A 102 -3.44 -7.30 -1.34
CA GLY A 102 -3.97 -6.78 -2.59
C GLY A 102 -5.04 -5.71 -2.35
N LEU A 103 -5.96 -5.94 -1.41
CA LEU A 103 -6.97 -4.95 -1.02
C LEU A 103 -6.34 -3.65 -0.47
N SER A 104 -5.31 -3.76 0.35
CA SER A 104 -4.58 -2.61 0.89
C SER A 104 -3.91 -1.80 -0.22
N VAL A 105 -3.25 -2.47 -1.17
CA VAL A 105 -2.62 -1.84 -2.34
C VAL A 105 -3.68 -1.13 -3.21
N ALA A 106 -4.80 -1.79 -3.50
CA ALA A 106 -5.89 -1.20 -4.28
C ALA A 106 -6.44 0.09 -3.64
N PHE A 107 -6.58 0.13 -2.30
CA PHE A 107 -7.01 1.35 -1.60
C PHE A 107 -6.03 2.52 -1.68
N TYR A 108 -4.75 2.24 -1.88
CA TYR A 108 -3.73 3.28 -2.04
C TYR A 108 -3.56 3.69 -3.50
N SER A 109 -3.75 2.73 -4.42
CA SER A 109 -3.68 2.94 -5.86
C SER A 109 -4.63 4.06 -6.29
N GLY A 110 -4.09 5.05 -7.01
CA GLY A 110 -4.82 6.25 -7.47
C GLY A 110 -5.21 7.27 -6.38
N ASN A 111 -5.42 6.82 -5.14
CA ASN A 111 -5.90 7.65 -4.04
C ASN A 111 -4.85 8.60 -3.48
N ASN A 112 -3.59 8.17 -3.41
CA ASN A 112 -2.49 9.03 -2.97
C ASN A 112 -2.27 10.21 -3.93
N ASP A 113 -2.27 9.94 -5.24
CA ASP A 113 -2.09 10.96 -6.27
C ASP A 113 -3.30 11.89 -6.37
N ALA A 114 -4.51 11.34 -6.26
CA ALA A 114 -5.73 12.13 -6.23
C ALA A 114 -5.79 13.04 -4.99
N LEU A 115 -5.43 12.53 -3.80
CA LEU A 115 -5.38 13.35 -2.59
C LEU A 115 -4.33 14.47 -2.69
N LEU A 116 -3.18 14.19 -3.30
CA LEU A 116 -2.16 15.20 -3.57
C LEU A 116 -2.68 16.27 -4.53
N HIS A 117 -3.29 15.85 -5.64
CA HIS A 117 -3.87 16.74 -6.64
C HIS A 117 -4.94 17.65 -6.00
N ASP A 118 -5.90 17.06 -5.29
CA ASP A 118 -7.00 17.79 -4.63
C ASP A 118 -6.46 18.76 -3.57
N SER A 119 -5.45 18.34 -2.79
CA SER A 119 -4.81 19.21 -1.80
C SER A 119 -4.09 20.39 -2.47
N LEU A 120 -3.41 20.18 -3.60
CA LEU A 120 -2.73 21.26 -4.31
C LEU A 120 -3.71 22.23 -4.96
N LYS A 121 -4.81 21.71 -5.52
CA LYS A 121 -5.93 22.48 -6.06
C LYS A 121 -6.56 23.39 -5.01
N GLU A 122 -6.86 22.89 -3.82
CA GLU A 122 -7.37 23.69 -2.70
C GLU A 122 -6.43 24.84 -2.28
N SER A 123 -5.13 24.69 -2.52
CA SER A 123 -4.12 25.70 -2.16
C SER A 123 -3.70 26.61 -3.32
N GLY A 124 -4.32 26.47 -4.51
CA GLY A 124 -3.96 27.21 -5.72
C GLY A 124 -2.55 26.88 -6.27
N ASN A 125 -1.98 25.73 -5.90
CA ASN A 125 -0.62 25.32 -6.28
C ASN A 125 -0.58 24.17 -7.30
N GLU A 126 -1.63 24.02 -8.13
CA GLU A 126 -1.74 22.93 -9.13
C GLU A 126 -0.51 22.82 -10.03
N LYS A 127 0.07 23.95 -10.44
CA LYS A 127 1.29 24.01 -11.27
C LYS A 127 2.52 23.33 -10.64
N LYS A 128 2.51 23.09 -9.32
CA LYS A 128 3.60 22.44 -8.58
C LYS A 128 3.37 20.93 -8.39
N PHE A 129 2.32 20.35 -8.98
CA PHE A 129 1.98 18.93 -8.83
C PHE A 129 3.17 18.01 -9.08
N HIS A 130 3.82 18.12 -10.23
CA HIS A 130 4.99 17.29 -10.57
C HIS A 130 6.16 17.46 -9.59
N THR A 131 6.36 18.66 -9.03
CA THR A 131 7.42 18.90 -8.04
C THR A 131 7.13 18.19 -6.71
N TYR A 132 5.88 18.21 -6.24
CA TYR A 132 5.50 17.52 -5.01
C TYR A 132 5.43 16.01 -5.20
N LEU A 133 4.89 15.56 -6.33
CA LEU A 133 4.87 14.14 -6.71
C LEU A 133 6.29 13.58 -6.73
N GLY A 134 7.23 14.27 -7.40
CA GLY A 134 8.64 13.86 -7.43
C GLY A 134 9.27 13.73 -6.04
N LYS A 135 8.99 14.67 -5.13
CA LYS A 135 9.47 14.58 -3.73
C LYS A 135 8.89 13.38 -2.98
N LEU A 136 7.61 13.10 -3.15
CA LEU A 136 6.95 11.94 -2.55
C LEU A 136 7.51 10.63 -3.12
N SER A 137 7.73 10.56 -4.43
CA SER A 137 8.36 9.42 -5.09
C SER A 137 9.80 9.18 -4.63
N SER A 138 10.59 10.24 -4.39
CA SER A 138 11.94 10.09 -3.83
C SER A 138 11.95 9.54 -2.41
N LEU A 139 11.00 9.97 -1.56
CA LEU A 139 10.84 9.44 -0.21
C LEU A 139 10.44 7.96 -0.22
N PHE A 140 9.53 7.59 -1.12
CA PHE A 140 9.16 6.20 -1.38
C PHE A 140 10.38 5.34 -1.74
N GLN A 141 11.21 5.80 -2.68
CA GLN A 141 12.41 5.07 -3.10
C GLN A 141 13.43 4.91 -1.96
N LEU A 142 13.59 5.93 -1.12
CA LEU A 142 14.45 5.85 0.07
C LEU A 142 13.93 4.84 1.09
N ALA A 143 12.62 4.82 1.35
CA ALA A 143 12.01 3.84 2.27
C ALA A 143 12.24 2.41 1.79
N LEU A 144 12.06 2.17 0.49
CA LEU A 144 12.26 0.87 -0.15
C LEU A 144 13.74 0.44 -0.09
N ALA A 145 14.67 1.36 -0.34
CA ALA A 145 16.11 1.09 -0.23
C ALA A 145 16.53 0.76 1.21
N LEU A 146 16.06 1.52 2.20
CA LEU A 146 16.35 1.26 3.62
C LEU A 146 15.69 -0.01 4.15
N GLY A 147 14.51 -0.36 3.62
CA GLY A 147 13.78 -1.57 4.01
C GLY A 147 14.36 -2.85 3.41
N ALA A 148 15.20 -2.75 2.39
CA ALA A 148 15.80 -3.88 1.68
C ALA A 148 17.19 -4.29 2.20
N VAL A 149 17.78 -3.51 3.11
CA VAL A 149 19.09 -3.76 3.76
C VAL A 149 18.87 -4.34 5.15
#